data_AF-A0A953BY73-F1
#
_entry.id   AF-A0A953BY73-F1
#
_cell.length_a   1.000
_cell.length_b   1.000
_cell.length_c   1.000
_cell.angle_alpha   90.00
_cell.angle_beta   90.00
_cell.angle_gamma   90.00
#
_symmetry.space_group_name_H-M   'P 1'
#
loop_
_entity.id
_entity.type
_entity.pdbx_description
1 polymer ?
#
loop_
_entity_poly.entity_id
_entity_poly.type
_entity_poly.pdbx_seq_one_letter_code
_entity_poly.pdbx_strand_id
1 'polypeptide(L)' 'MADTDEQPQTPDAFLKGVAAALQADEGIDLDLAKILSTEILIAKAPADAVSRAKAAIVALATKRAAPPESVDG' A
#
# COMPACT_ATOMS: atom_id res chain seq x y z
N MET A 1 27.36 14.09 -21.40
CA MET A 1 26.06 13.50 -21.02
C MET A 1 25.75 14.07 -19.64
N ALA A 2 24.58 14.65 -19.44
CA ALA A 2 24.25 15.47 -18.28
C ALA A 2 24.44 14.72 -16.95
N ASP A 3 25.11 15.41 -16.01
CA ASP A 3 24.97 15.21 -14.57
C ASP A 3 23.48 15.08 -14.24
N THR A 4 23.08 13.93 -13.73
CA THR A 4 21.79 13.84 -13.02
C THR A 4 22.12 14.19 -11.59
N ASP A 5 21.91 15.47 -11.25
CA ASP A 5 21.75 15.93 -9.87
C ASP A 5 20.66 15.07 -9.21
N GLU A 6 21.05 13.93 -8.61
CA GLU A 6 20.25 13.22 -7.63
C GLU A 6 20.13 14.15 -6.43
N GLN A 7 19.12 15.02 -6.46
CA GLN A 7 18.67 15.73 -5.27
C GLN A 7 18.58 14.70 -4.14
N PRO A 8 19.11 14.98 -2.93
CA PRO A 8 19.06 14.03 -1.83
C PRO A 8 17.59 13.67 -1.58
N GLN A 9 17.22 12.45 -1.95
CA GLN A 9 15.85 12.01 -1.87
C GLN A 9 15.49 11.90 -0.38
N THR A 10 14.47 12.63 0.06
CA THR A 10 14.02 12.50 1.45
C THR A 10 13.45 11.10 1.66
N PRO A 11 13.52 10.53 2.87
CA PRO A 11 12.90 9.24 3.17
C PRO A 11 11.42 9.18 2.77
N ASP A 12 10.69 10.29 2.94
CA ASP A 12 9.29 10.42 2.51
C ASP A 12 9.12 10.33 0.99
N ALA A 13 9.96 11.03 0.23
CA ALA A 13 9.92 10.98 -1.23
C ALA A 13 10.29 9.59 -1.76
N PHE A 14 11.27 8.92 -1.14
CA PHE A 14 11.62 7.54 -1.48
C PHE A 14 10.45 6.58 -1.23
N LEU A 15 9.84 6.62 -0.04
CA LEU A 15 8.73 5.73 0.31
C LEU A 15 7.49 5.96 -0.56
N LYS A 16 7.19 7.21 -0.93
CA LYS A 16 6.15 7.54 -1.91
C LYS A 16 6.46 6.96 -3.29
N GLY A 17 7.72 7.01 -3.72
CA GLY A 17 8.17 6.38 -4.96
C GLY A 17 7.97 4.87 -4.94
N VAL A 18 8.33 4.20 -3.84
CA VAL A 18 8.11 2.76 -3.65
C VAL A 18 6.61 2.43 -3.68
N ALA A 19 5.78 3.20 -2.98
CA ALA A 19 4.33 3.03 -2.97
C ALA A 19 3.72 3.16 -4.38
N ALA A 20 4.17 4.15 -5.15
CA ALA A 20 3.72 4.37 -6.52
C ALA A 20 4.18 3.23 -7.46
N ALA A 21 5.43 2.80 -7.36
CA ALA A 21 5.97 1.69 -8.14
C ALA A 21 5.22 0.38 -7.84
N LEU A 22 4.95 0.09 -6.57
CA LEU A 22 4.19 -1.09 -6.15
C LEU A 22 2.78 -1.10 -6.72
N GLN A 23 2.10 0.05 -6.77
CA GLN A 23 0.75 0.17 -7.33
C GLN A 23 0.69 0.14 -8.86
N ALA A 24 1.80 0.48 -9.52
CA ALA A 24 1.92 0.45 -10.97
C ALA A 24 2.33 -0.92 -11.51
N ASP A 25 2.81 -1.82 -10.65
CA ASP A 25 3.29 -3.14 -11.04
C ASP A 25 2.14 -4.08 -11.44
N GLU A 26 2.35 -4.85 -12.50
CA GLU A 26 1.32 -5.69 -13.09
C GLU A 26 1.07 -6.93 -12.21
N GLY A 27 -0.20 -7.27 -12.00
CA GLY A 27 -0.57 -8.42 -11.17
C GLY A 27 -0.48 -8.15 -9.66
N ILE A 28 -0.10 -6.95 -9.24
CA ILE A 28 -0.24 -6.54 -7.85
C ILE A 28 -1.71 -6.31 -7.49
N ASP A 29 -2.07 -6.80 -6.31
CA ASP A 29 -3.34 -6.50 -5.68
C ASP A 29 -3.39 -5.03 -5.23
N LEU A 30 -4.19 -4.22 -5.93
CA LEU A 30 -4.27 -2.77 -5.69
C LEU A 30 -4.77 -2.40 -4.29
N ASP A 31 -5.72 -3.17 -3.74
CA ASP A 31 -6.22 -2.92 -2.38
C ASP A 31 -5.14 -3.22 -1.34
N LEU A 32 -4.40 -4.32 -1.52
CA LEU A 32 -3.28 -4.68 -0.66
C LEU A 32 -2.14 -3.65 -0.75
N ALA A 33 -1.77 -3.25 -1.96
CA ALA A 33 -0.76 -2.22 -2.18
C ALA A 33 -1.17 -0.90 -1.52
N LYS A 34 -2.44 -0.51 -1.61
CA LYS A 34 -2.97 0.67 -0.92
C LYS A 34 -2.87 0.59 0.60
N ILE A 35 -3.10 -0.59 1.19
CA ILE A 35 -2.92 -0.80 2.63
C ILE A 35 -1.46 -0.56 3.01
N LEU A 36 -0.52 -1.15 2.28
CA LEU A 36 0.92 -0.99 2.55
C LEU A 36 1.36 0.47 2.39
N SER A 37 0.88 1.17 1.36
CA SER A 37 1.17 2.59 1.16
C SER A 37 0.66 3.49 2.28
N THR A 38 -0.44 3.09 2.94
CA THR A 38 -1.07 3.90 4.00
C THR A 38 -0.48 3.63 5.37
N GLU A 39 -0.18 2.36 5.65
CA GLU A 39 0.14 1.89 7.00
C GLU A 39 1.66 1.70 7.21
N ILE A 40 2.41 1.35 6.15
CA ILE A 40 3.82 0.95 6.25
C ILE A 40 4.76 1.91 5.52
N LEU A 41 4.46 2.27 4.27
CA LEU A 41 5.33 3.08 3.41
C LEU A 41 5.17 4.58 3.68
N ILE A 42 5.30 4.97 4.96
CA ILE A 42 5.19 6.35 5.43
C ILE A 42 6.41 6.71 6.28
N ALA A 43 6.95 7.93 6.10
CA ALA A 43 8.20 8.34 6.73
C ALA A 43 8.16 8.37 8.27
N LYS A 44 6.96 8.51 8.85
CA LYS A 44 6.72 8.48 10.30
C LYS A 44 5.67 7.42 10.62
N ALA A 45 5.97 6.17 10.28
CA ALA A 45 5.13 5.04 10.66
C ALA A 45 4.95 5.01 12.20
N PRO A 46 3.70 4.88 12.69
CA PRO A 46 3.48 4.73 14.12
C PRO A 46 3.98 3.36 14.61
N ALA A 47 4.22 3.20 15.91
CA ALA A 47 4.75 1.96 16.46
C ALA A 47 3.85 0.72 16.22
N ASP A 48 2.56 0.95 16.01
CA ASP A 48 1.54 -0.05 15.73
C ASP A 48 1.25 -0.23 14.21
N ALA A 49 2.03 0.39 13.33
CA ALA A 49 1.89 0.32 11.87
C ALA A 49 1.66 -1.11 11.34
N VAL A 50 2.47 -2.07 11.81
CA VAL A 50 2.37 -3.48 11.40
C VAL A 50 1.04 -4.10 11.86
N SER A 51 0.63 -3.80 13.09
CA SER A 51 -0.65 -4.29 13.64
C SER A 51 -1.84 -3.72 12.86
N ARG A 52 -1.78 -2.44 12.49
CA ARG A 52 -2.81 -1.78 11.69
C ARG A 52 -2.88 -2.34 10.27
N ALA A 53 -1.74 -2.49 9.60
CA ALA A 53 -1.66 -3.11 8.28
C ALA A 53 -2.24 -4.53 8.30
N LYS A 54 -1.86 -5.35 9.29
CA LYS A 54 -2.41 -6.70 9.48
C LYS A 54 -3.93 -6.68 9.65
N ALA A 55 -4.46 -5.80 10.49
CA ALA A 55 -5.90 -5.69 10.70
C ALA A 55 -6.64 -5.32 9.41
N ALA A 56 -6.11 -4.38 8.63
CA ALA A 56 -6.67 -3.99 7.34
C ALA A 56 -6.62 -5.12 6.30
N ILE A 57 -5.54 -5.90 6.25
CA ILE A 57 -5.41 -7.07 5.36
C ILE A 57 -6.44 -8.14 5.73
N VAL A 58 -6.62 -8.42 7.03
CA VAL A 58 -7.64 -9.37 7.50
C VAL A 58 -9.04 -8.88 7.13
N ALA A 59 -9.33 -7.59 7.31
CA ALA A 59 -10.61 -7.02 6.90
C ALA A 59 -10.85 -7.13 5.39
N LEU A 60 -9.82 -6.90 4.57
CA LEU A 60 -9.87 -7.08 3.11
C LEU A 60 -10.14 -8.54 2.74
N ALA A 61 -9.44 -9.49 3.37
CA ALA A 61 -9.65 -10.91 3.14
C ALA A 61 -11.07 -11.34 3.52
N THR A 62 -11.58 -10.90 4.68
CA THR A 62 -12.96 -11.16 5.11
C THR A 62 -13.97 -10.60 4.11
N LYS A 63 -13.77 -9.37 3.63
CA LYS A 63 -14.64 -8.75 2.62
C LYS A 63 -14.68 -9.57 1.32
N ARG A 64 -13.55 -10.11 0.89
CA ARG A 64 -13.45 -10.92 -0.34
C ARG A 64 -13.97 -12.34 -0.18
N ALA A 65 -13.90 -12.88 1.04
CA ALA A 65 -14.47 -14.18 1.38
C ALA A 65 -15.98 -14.14 1.62
N ALA A 66 -16.58 -12.95 1.76
CA ALA A 66 -18.01 -12.80 1.94
C ALA A 66 -18.75 -13.36 0.70
N PRO A 67 -19.83 -14.13 0.89
CA PRO A 67 -20.63 -14.60 -0.23
C PRO A 67 -21.21 -13.39 -0.99
N PRO A 68 -21.43 -13.51 -2.31
CA PRO A 68 -22.15 -12.49 -3.04
C PRO A 68 -23.54 -12.32 -2.41
N GLU A 69 -23.96 -11.07 -2.16
CA GLU A 69 -25.32 -10.79 -1.71
C GLU A 69 -26.29 -11.43 -2.71
N SER A 70 -27.12 -12.35 -2.21
CA SER A 70 -28.20 -12.94 -3.00
C SER A 70 -29.07 -11.80 -3.51
N VAL A 71 -29.02 -11.56 -4.82
CA VAL A 71 -30.07 -10.81 -5.51
C VAL A 71 -31.30 -11.71 -5.55
N ASP A 72 -32.09 -11.67 -4.47
CA ASP A 72 -33.43 -12.28 -4.46
C ASP A 72 -34.25 -11.62 -5.58
N GLY A 73 -34.65 -12.45 -6.55
CA GLY A 73 -35.47 -12.06 -7.71
C GLY A 73 -36.96 -12.18 -7.45
#